data_AF-A0A0F7VMS6-F1
#
_entry.id   AF-A0A0F7VMS6-F1
#
_cell.length_a   1.000
_cell.length_b   1.000
_cell.length_c   1.000
_cell.angle_alpha   90.00
_cell.angle_beta   90.00
_cell.angle_gamma   90.00
#
_symmetry.space_group_name_H-M   'P 1'
#
loop_
_entity.id
_entity.type
_entity.pdbx_description
1 polymer ?
#
loop_
_entity_poly.entity_id
_entity_poly.type
_entity_poly.pdbx_seq_one_letter_code
_entity_poly.pdbx_strand_id
1 'polypeptide(L)' 'MSARPTDDLFVRYMKAFEESTTHHGGCEVCQADEPCEVGTPIHERFARLQDAYTARQKQQR' A
#
# COMPACT_ATOMS: atom_id res chain seq x y z
N MET A 1 -24.19 15.96 -5.03
CA MET A 1 -23.20 15.26 -4.19
C MET A 1 -22.03 14.90 -5.08
N SER A 2 -21.01 15.76 -5.12
CA SER A 2 -19.81 15.46 -5.90
C SER A 2 -19.11 14.30 -5.23
N ALA A 3 -19.23 13.10 -5.80
CA ALA A 3 -18.23 12.08 -5.60
C ALA A 3 -16.92 12.71 -6.09
N ARG A 4 -16.18 13.37 -5.18
CA ARG A 4 -14.77 13.67 -5.43
C ARG A 4 -14.20 12.34 -5.90
N PRO A 5 -13.65 12.24 -7.12
CA PRO A 5 -13.11 10.99 -7.60
C PRO A 5 -12.16 10.55 -6.50
N THR A 6 -12.50 9.46 -5.82
CA THR A 6 -11.65 8.88 -4.79
C THR A 6 -10.30 8.76 -5.46
N ASP A 7 -9.35 9.56 -4.98
CA ASP A 7 -8.11 9.88 -5.69
C ASP A 7 -7.57 8.59 -6.32
N ASP A 8 -7.28 8.55 -7.61
CA ASP A 8 -6.77 7.33 -8.27
C ASP A 8 -5.53 6.79 -7.51
N LEU A 9 -4.78 7.69 -6.87
CA LEU A 9 -3.74 7.38 -5.91
C LEU A 9 -4.22 6.63 -4.66
N PHE A 10 -5.34 7.05 -4.05
CA PHE A 10 -5.97 6.37 -2.92
C PHE A 10 -6.48 4.98 -3.30
N VAL A 11 -7.11 4.83 -4.47
CA VAL A 11 -7.57 3.52 -4.96
C VAL A 11 -6.38 2.58 -5.19
N ARG A 12 -5.30 3.07 -5.82
CA ARG A 12 -4.07 2.30 -6.02
C ARG A 12 -3.40 1.93 -4.68
N TYR A 13 -3.37 2.87 -3.73
CA TYR A 13 -2.88 2.64 -2.38
C TYR A 13 -3.65 1.54 -1.66
N MET A 14 -4.99 1.61 -1.66
CA MET A 14 -5.85 0.59 -1.03
C MET A 14 -5.65 -0.79 -1.66
N LYS A 15 -5.49 -0.86 -2.99
CA LYS A 15 -5.25 -2.13 -3.69
C LYS A 15 -3.89 -2.74 -3.30
N ALA A 16 -2.84 -1.93 -3.19
CA ALA A 16 -1.53 -2.39 -2.74
C ALA A 16 -1.56 -2.82 -1.27
N PHE A 17 -2.35 -2.14 -0.43
CA PHE A 17 -2.57 -2.54 0.96
C PHE A 17 -3.28 -3.89 1.04
N GLU A 18 -4.35 -4.10 0.27
CA GLU A 18 -5.05 -5.38 0.20
C GLU A 18 -4.10 -6.51 -0.24
N GLU A 19 -3.33 -6.30 -1.31
CA GLU A 19 -2.34 -7.26 -1.81
C GLU A 19 -1.27 -7.60 -0.75
N SER A 20 -0.76 -6.58 -0.03
CA SER A 20 0.17 -6.77 1.09
C SER A 20 -0.44 -7.54 2.25
N THR A 21 -1.70 -7.27 2.58
CA THR A 21 -2.39 -7.91 3.70
C THR A 21 -2.73 -9.37 3.37
N THR A 22 -3.16 -9.64 2.14
CA THR A 22 -3.38 -10.99 1.62
C THR A 22 -2.08 -11.79 1.63
N HIS A 23 -0.97 -11.19 1.19
CA HIS A 23 0.33 -11.86 1.22
C HIS A 23 0.79 -12.15 2.65
N HIS A 24 0.71 -11.17 3.54
CA HIS A 24 1.04 -11.35 4.96
C HIS A 24 0.16 -12.41 5.64
N GLY A 25 -1.11 -12.55 5.25
CA GLY A 25 -2.00 -13.60 5.75
C GLY A 25 -1.62 -15.02 5.30
N GLY A 26 -0.99 -15.16 4.13
CA GLY A 26 -0.61 -16.46 3.53
C GLY A 26 0.89 -16.79 3.59
N CYS A 27 1.74 -15.87 4.04
CA CYS A 27 3.18 -16.02 4.04
C CYS A 27 3.72 -16.07 5.48
N GLU A 28 4.12 -17.27 5.93
CA GLU A 28 4.72 -17.46 7.26
C GLU A 28 6.04 -16.67 7.42
N VAL A 29 6.80 -16.48 6.33
CA VAL A 29 8.04 -15.68 6.33
C VAL A 29 7.73 -14.21 6.65
N CYS A 30 6.72 -13.63 6.01
CA CYS A 30 6.28 -12.27 6.34
C CYS A 30 5.70 -12.17 7.76
N GLN A 31 5.02 -13.21 8.24
CA GLN A 31 4.51 -13.26 9.62
C GLN A 31 5.61 -13.40 10.66
N ALA A 32 6.73 -14.01 10.29
CA ALA A 32 7.91 -14.15 11.13
C ALA A 32 8.82 -12.91 11.13
N ASP A 33 8.38 -11.81 10.49
CA ASP A 33 9.21 -10.61 10.25
C ASP A 33 10.51 -10.94 9.49
N GLU A 34 10.52 -12.05 8.75
CA GLU A 34 11.66 -12.46 7.94
C GLU A 34 11.60 -11.84 6.54
N PRO A 35 12.76 -11.59 5.90
CA PRO A 35 12.83 -11.06 4.55
C PRO A 35 12.24 -12.07 3.55
N CYS A 36 11.02 -11.80 3.10
CA CYS A 36 10.35 -12.57 2.06
C CYS A 36 10.66 -11.96 0.69
N GLU A 37 11.37 -12.68 -0.19
CA GLU A 37 11.66 -12.19 -1.56
C GLU A 37 10.41 -11.86 -2.37
N VAL A 38 9.28 -12.51 -2.07
CA VAL A 38 7.97 -12.25 -2.70
C VAL A 38 7.26 -11.08 -2.04
N GLY A 39 7.40 -10.92 -0.73
CA GLY A 39 6.78 -9.85 0.05
C GLY A 39 7.50 -8.51 -0.12
N THR A 40 8.83 -8.51 -0.30
CA THR A 40 9.65 -7.31 -0.51
C THR A 40 9.09 -6.40 -1.61
N PRO A 41 8.84 -6.85 -2.86
CA PRO A 41 8.30 -5.98 -3.90
C PRO A 41 6.87 -5.50 -3.58
N ILE A 42 6.08 -6.26 -2.83
CA ILE A 42 4.72 -5.87 -2.43
C ILE A 42 4.77 -4.75 -1.38
N HIS A 43 5.62 -4.90 -0.36
CA HIS A 43 5.84 -3.90 0.68
C HIS A 43 6.49 -2.62 0.11
N GLU A 44 7.46 -2.73 -0.79
CA GLU A 44 8.05 -1.57 -1.48
C GLU A 44 7.01 -0.80 -2.29
N ARG A 45 6.12 -1.50 -2.99
CA ARG A 45 5.04 -0.90 -3.77
C ARG A 45 4.04 -0.17 -2.87
N PHE A 46 3.66 -0.79 -1.75
CA PHE A 46 2.82 -0.17 -0.73
C PHE A 46 3.47 1.09 -0.15
N ALA A 47 4.73 1.00 0.27
CA ALA A 47 5.48 2.14 0.83
C ALA A 47 5.56 3.32 -0.14
N ARG A 48 5.85 3.08 -1.42
CA ARG A 48 5.85 4.14 -2.45
C ARG A 48 4.49 4.84 -2.60
N LEU A 49 3.40 4.08 -2.54
CA LEU A 49 2.04 4.63 -2.66
C LEU A 49 1.63 5.39 -1.39
N GLN A 50 2.01 4.90 -0.22
CA GLN A 50 1.82 5.59 1.05
C GLN A 50 2.58 6.93 1.08
N ASP A 51 3.84 6.94 0.63
CA ASP A 51 4.65 8.16 0.53
C ASP A 51 4.05 9.16 -0.44
N ALA A 52 3.64 8.71 -1.64
CA ALA A 52 2.98 9.57 -2.62
C ALA A 52 1.66 10.15 -2.09
N TYR A 53 0.85 9.33 -1.40
CA TYR A 53 -0.40 9.78 -0.78
C TYR A 53 -0.15 10.80 0.34
N THR A 54 0.81 10.51 1.22
CA THR A 54 1.20 11.41 2.32
C THR A 54 1.77 12.73 1.81
N ALA A 55 2.62 12.69 0.78
CA ALA A 55 3.18 13.87 0.13
C ALA A 55 2.09 14.72 -0.54
N ARG A 56 1.09 14.08 -1.15
CA ARG A 56 -0.09 14.77 -1.71
C ARG A 56 -0.94 15.39 -0.61
N GLN A 57 -1.18 14.68 0.49
CA GLN A 57 -1.97 15.18 1.61
C GLN A 57 -1.31 16.40 2.27
N LYS A 58 0.03 16.41 2.40
CA LYS A 58 0.79 17.57 2.89
C LYS A 58 0.68 18.79 1.98
N GLN A 59 0.60 18.61 0.66
CA GLN A 59 0.46 19.71 -0.30
C GLN A 59 -0.96 20.28 -0.37
N GLN A 60 -1.97 19.51 0.05
CA GLN A 60 -3.36 19.98 0.14
C GLN A 60 -3.70 20.66 1.47
N ARG A 61 -2.74 20.74 2.40
CA ARG A 61 -2.89 21.35 3.72
C ARG A 61 -2.25 22.73 3.75
#